data_AF-A0A7S0GCG4-F1
#
_entry.id   AF-A0A7S0GCG4-F1
#
_cell.length_a   1.000
_cell.length_b   1.000
_cell.length_c   1.000
_cell.angle_alpha   90.00
_cell.angle_beta   90.00
_cell.angle_gamma   90.00
#
_symmetry.space_group_name_H-M   'P 1'
#
loop_
_entity.id
_entity.type
_entity.pdbx_description
1 polymer ?
#
loop_
_entity_poly.entity_id
_entity_poly.type
_entity_poly.pdbx_seq_one_letter_code
_entity_poly.pdbx_strand_id
1 'polypeptide(L)'
;MSSRRMDLDNTDGTNYTSFSKVQPENTKKIVILGIGRFGSACAQGMRDSYIEIEKGQGLMRCSVLHISATKFMRLQFSDMVDELYGAEFVVYCGTHLPNYTRKLAKAMKEARKNTTDSMEFIDFSNPDPVYEKDDVSGAIDMYSALIVDSDGAPSVVSMGKVLDEEDDEWDARTDIDEETKPWKVWKITEVASLDVAGTEGTRRGLVYGAGTSKGEVPRVKMPGLVWERAPHEKADLIGEAHHRIMERAEIDRWYDGFALGFAVFCFTSFYAITRYSKDVNGSEPNEQIVMYLLDKAFAWTGLWMMVVSPYAGNMLALGALYEKFGSLPFMDKCVTLLSTVLMIIPCVFISISWVLWVFFRNYFFRGAERGNKNPLYQAQYSPDGYTNGIEGNQAFYHSMLVDMVTLKGETGNVGFFYALVHSFLGFIICDVAYKGYWFLPSGRLGWMFELSMVTGAVSTTLLFCVALRSLFGHASWIRLKPLYAYMSPIGMWFGVVHVMAFGAKGWNTLFNKNYHNGQMSITFVSSMLPACVLLVHHLMGTFGTKKRISSKTLWKHSMIYIANQDFKDICSKSAIKKIEVETQVPLDLLSLSSRSFKGV
;
A
#
# COMPACT_ATOMS: atom_id res chain seq x y z
N MET A 1 -20.02 3.74 46.89
CA MET A 1 -20.98 4.44 46.03
C MET A 1 -21.98 3.43 45.51
N SER A 2 -23.26 3.69 45.80
CA SER A 2 -24.36 2.72 45.83
C SER A 2 -24.85 2.30 44.44
N SER A 3 -24.82 1.00 44.19
CA SER A 3 -25.50 0.28 43.10
C SER A 3 -27.02 0.32 43.30
N ARG A 4 -27.76 0.83 42.30
CA ARG A 4 -29.22 0.65 42.21
C ARG A 4 -29.52 -0.31 41.07
N ARG A 5 -29.85 -1.54 41.46
CA ARG A 5 -30.53 -2.56 40.66
C ARG A 5 -32.02 -2.19 40.64
N MET A 6 -32.60 -2.03 39.46
CA MET A 6 -34.06 -1.94 39.28
C MET A 6 -34.48 -3.21 38.56
N ASP A 7 -35.04 -4.14 39.33
CA ASP A 7 -35.86 -5.23 38.82
C ASP A 7 -37.27 -4.67 38.60
N LEU A 8 -37.80 -4.85 37.40
CA LEU A 8 -39.23 -4.78 37.14
C LEU A 8 -39.60 -5.96 36.22
N ASP A 9 -40.06 -7.02 36.87
CA ASP A 9 -41.03 -7.94 36.30
C ASP A 9 -42.30 -7.15 35.95
N ASN A 10 -42.77 -7.28 34.71
CA ASN A 10 -44.20 -7.20 34.45
C ASN A 10 -44.55 -8.08 33.25
N THR A 11 -45.11 -9.24 33.57
CA THR A 11 -45.88 -10.09 32.70
C THR A 11 -47.18 -9.38 32.32
N ASP A 12 -47.37 -9.05 31.05
CA ASP A 12 -48.71 -8.95 30.48
C ASP A 12 -48.69 -9.45 29.03
N GLY A 13 -49.43 -10.52 28.81
CA GLY A 13 -49.70 -11.08 27.51
C GLY A 13 -50.72 -10.22 26.78
N THR A 14 -50.31 -9.62 25.66
CA THR A 14 -51.23 -9.03 24.69
C THR A 14 -50.96 -9.61 23.31
N ASN A 15 -52.01 -10.19 22.75
CA ASN A 15 -52.10 -10.70 21.39
C ASN A 15 -51.52 -9.69 20.37
N TYR A 16 -50.49 -10.13 19.63
CA TYR A 16 -50.03 -9.45 18.42
C TYR A 16 -51.06 -9.72 17.30
N THR A 17 -52.11 -8.91 17.26
CA THR A 17 -52.84 -8.68 16.01
C THR A 17 -51.94 -7.88 15.08
N SER A 18 -51.74 -8.41 13.87
CA SER A 18 -50.96 -7.81 12.78
C SER A 18 -51.40 -6.37 12.53
N PHE A 19 -50.57 -5.40 12.94
CA PHE A 19 -50.67 -4.03 12.44
C PHE A 19 -50.33 -4.07 10.94
N SER A 20 -51.35 -3.95 10.09
CA SER A 20 -51.16 -3.48 8.73
C SER A 20 -50.55 -2.09 8.81
N LYS A 21 -49.25 -1.97 8.52
CA LYS A 21 -48.55 -0.69 8.37
C LYS A 21 -49.29 0.13 7.30
N VAL A 22 -50.00 1.17 7.73
CA VAL A 22 -50.38 2.27 6.84
C VAL A 22 -49.07 2.92 6.43
N GLN A 23 -48.61 2.66 5.21
CA GLN A 23 -47.46 3.36 4.67
C GLN A 23 -47.88 4.82 4.42
N PRO A 24 -47.17 5.82 4.97
CA PRO A 24 -47.34 7.18 4.50
C PRO A 24 -47.06 7.19 2.99
N GLU A 25 -48.04 7.63 2.20
CA GLU A 25 -48.15 7.41 0.74
C GLU A 25 -47.00 7.98 -0.12
N ASN A 26 -45.90 8.47 0.48
CA ASN A 26 -44.75 9.05 -0.22
C ASN A 26 -43.40 8.78 0.49
N THR A 27 -43.17 7.58 1.02
CA THR A 27 -41.83 7.18 1.51
C THR A 27 -41.18 6.11 0.66
N LYS A 28 -39.91 6.30 0.31
CA LYS A 28 -39.10 5.32 -0.41
C LYS A 28 -38.37 4.41 0.56
N LYS A 29 -38.36 3.10 0.30
CA LYS A 29 -37.75 2.12 1.20
C LYS A 29 -36.25 1.99 0.93
N ILE A 30 -35.44 1.99 1.97
CA ILE A 30 -34.00 1.69 1.94
C ILE A 30 -33.74 0.47 2.82
N VAL A 31 -33.06 -0.53 2.28
CA VAL A 31 -32.68 -1.74 3.03
C VAL A 31 -31.19 -1.67 3.34
N ILE A 32 -30.83 -1.73 4.61
CA ILE A 32 -29.43 -1.67 5.07
C ILE A 32 -29.04 -3.01 5.68
N LEU A 33 -28.06 -3.65 5.07
CA LEU A 33 -27.52 -4.94 5.43
C LEU A 33 -26.21 -4.76 6.22
N GLY A 34 -26.29 -4.80 7.54
CA GLY A 34 -25.15 -4.68 8.46
C GLY A 34 -25.50 -3.90 9.72
N ILE A 35 -25.41 -4.55 10.88
CA ILE A 35 -25.76 -3.96 12.20
C ILE A 35 -24.54 -3.53 13.02
N GLY A 36 -23.36 -3.46 12.40
CA GLY A 36 -22.16 -2.94 13.05
C GLY A 36 -22.29 -1.45 13.40
N ARG A 37 -21.26 -0.89 14.05
CA ARG A 37 -21.22 0.53 14.41
C ARG A 37 -21.47 1.44 13.20
N PHE A 38 -20.79 1.18 12.09
CA PHE A 38 -20.97 1.92 10.85
C PHE A 38 -22.37 1.73 10.25
N GLY A 39 -22.85 0.49 10.14
CA GLY A 39 -24.18 0.20 9.59
C GLY A 39 -25.32 0.82 10.40
N SER A 40 -25.17 0.91 11.72
CA SER A 40 -26.13 1.60 12.60
C SER A 40 -26.13 3.11 12.39
N ALA A 41 -24.95 3.72 12.24
CA ALA A 41 -24.83 5.14 11.90
C ALA A 41 -25.37 5.42 10.48
N CYS A 42 -25.10 4.54 9.53
CA CYS A 42 -25.68 4.59 8.18
C CYS A 42 -27.21 4.53 8.24
N ALA A 43 -27.77 3.60 9.02
CA ALA A 43 -29.21 3.50 9.19
C ALA A 43 -29.84 4.72 9.86
N GLN A 44 -29.18 5.29 10.86
CA GLN A 44 -29.66 6.51 11.49
C GLN A 44 -29.63 7.68 10.50
N GLY A 45 -28.50 7.93 9.82
CA GLY A 45 -28.43 9.03 8.85
C GLY A 45 -29.38 8.82 7.67
N MET A 46 -29.57 7.60 7.20
CA MET A 46 -30.52 7.27 6.13
C MET A 46 -31.99 7.43 6.53
N ARG A 47 -32.34 7.40 7.83
CA ARG A 47 -33.71 7.75 8.30
C ARG A 47 -33.97 9.24 8.22
N ASP A 48 -32.92 10.03 8.43
CA ASP A 48 -32.96 11.49 8.35
C ASP A 48 -32.66 12.00 6.92
N SER A 49 -32.38 11.08 5.99
CA SER A 49 -32.09 11.34 4.58
C SER A 49 -33.33 11.63 3.75
N TYR A 50 -33.07 12.29 2.62
CA TYR A 50 -34.05 12.52 1.57
C TYR A 50 -33.53 11.99 0.23
N ILE A 51 -34.45 11.49 -0.61
CA ILE A 51 -34.16 11.11 -1.99
C ILE A 51 -34.69 12.22 -2.91
N GLU A 52 -33.83 12.67 -3.83
CA GLU A 52 -34.22 13.60 -4.89
C GLU A 52 -34.88 12.83 -6.03
N ILE A 53 -36.16 13.11 -6.27
CA ILE A 53 -37.01 12.39 -7.24
C ILE A 53 -36.55 12.70 -8.66
N GLU A 54 -36.51 14.00 -8.97
CA GLU A 54 -35.96 14.61 -10.18
C GLU A 54 -35.52 16.04 -9.82
N LYS A 55 -34.61 16.64 -10.60
CA LYS A 55 -34.13 18.01 -10.37
C LYS A 55 -35.32 18.98 -10.30
N GLY A 56 -35.66 19.42 -9.08
CA GLY A 56 -36.72 20.38 -8.80
C GLY A 56 -38.11 19.81 -8.45
N GLN A 57 -38.32 18.49 -8.43
CA GLN A 57 -39.62 17.89 -8.10
C GLN A 57 -39.86 17.58 -6.61
N GLY A 58 -38.89 17.89 -5.74
CA GLY A 58 -39.03 17.75 -4.29
C GLY A 58 -38.17 16.66 -3.68
N LEU A 59 -38.30 16.49 -2.36
CA LEU A 59 -37.53 15.58 -1.53
C LEU A 59 -38.47 14.56 -0.88
N MET A 60 -38.24 13.26 -1.10
CA MET A 60 -38.99 12.19 -0.42
C MET A 60 -38.25 11.71 0.83
N ARG A 61 -39.00 11.44 1.90
CA ARG A 61 -38.45 10.80 3.11
C ARG A 61 -38.20 9.31 2.89
N CYS A 62 -37.20 8.80 3.57
CA CYS A 62 -36.81 7.40 3.47
C CYS A 62 -37.41 6.56 4.62
N SER A 63 -37.90 5.36 4.31
CA SER A 63 -38.24 4.33 5.28
C SER A 63 -37.11 3.30 5.33
N VAL A 64 -36.39 3.22 6.46
CA VAL A 64 -35.18 2.37 6.56
C VAL A 64 -35.49 1.05 7.25
N LEU A 65 -35.31 -0.05 6.52
CA LEU A 65 -35.21 -1.40 7.06
C LEU A 65 -33.75 -1.71 7.39
N HIS A 66 -33.44 -1.95 8.66
CA HIS A 66 -32.07 -2.23 9.12
C HIS A 66 -31.96 -3.67 9.63
N ILE A 67 -31.16 -4.49 8.96
CA ILE A 67 -31.02 -5.91 9.26
C ILE A 67 -29.55 -6.34 9.22
N SER A 68 -29.18 -7.36 10.00
CA SER A 68 -27.85 -7.97 9.91
C SER A 68 -27.68 -8.67 8.56
N ALA A 69 -26.56 -8.46 7.88
CA ALA A 69 -26.23 -9.18 6.65
C ALA A 69 -26.32 -10.71 6.85
N THR A 70 -25.73 -11.24 7.93
CA THR A 70 -25.78 -12.68 8.24
C THR A 70 -27.21 -13.18 8.47
N LYS A 71 -28.06 -12.38 9.15
CA LYS A 71 -29.47 -12.73 9.37
C LYS A 71 -30.23 -12.75 8.04
N PHE A 72 -30.06 -11.72 7.23
CA PHE A 72 -30.69 -11.60 5.91
C PHE A 72 -30.30 -12.77 5.01
N MET A 73 -29.01 -13.14 4.98
CA MET A 73 -28.53 -14.24 4.13
C MET A 73 -29.01 -15.63 4.58
N ARG A 74 -29.45 -15.79 5.84
CA ARG A 74 -30.07 -17.01 6.37
C ARG A 74 -31.56 -17.14 6.07
N LEU A 75 -32.21 -16.08 5.60
CA LEU A 75 -33.62 -16.11 5.21
C LEU A 75 -33.85 -17.07 4.03
N GLN A 76 -35.08 -17.58 3.94
CA GLN A 76 -35.52 -18.25 2.72
C GLN A 76 -35.54 -17.26 1.57
N PHE A 77 -35.42 -17.78 0.35
CA PHE A 77 -35.34 -16.91 -0.83
C PHE A 77 -36.58 -16.01 -0.97
N SER A 78 -37.78 -16.54 -0.73
CA SER A 78 -39.03 -15.76 -0.72
C SER A 78 -38.97 -14.60 0.27
N ASP A 79 -38.54 -14.87 1.51
CA ASP A 79 -38.48 -13.86 2.56
C ASP A 79 -37.45 -12.77 2.24
N MET A 80 -36.34 -13.12 1.58
CA MET A 80 -35.37 -12.12 1.10
C MET A 80 -35.99 -11.19 0.06
N VAL A 81 -36.80 -11.74 -0.86
CA VAL A 81 -37.51 -10.97 -1.89
C VAL A 81 -38.53 -10.03 -1.24
N ASP A 82 -39.30 -10.52 -0.27
CA ASP A 82 -40.29 -9.72 0.48
C ASP A 82 -39.62 -8.57 1.25
N GLU A 83 -38.48 -8.83 1.89
CA GLU A 83 -37.72 -7.80 2.60
C GLU A 83 -37.09 -6.77 1.66
N LEU A 84 -36.81 -7.13 0.41
CA LEU A 84 -36.30 -6.22 -0.63
C LEU A 84 -37.42 -5.54 -1.44
N TYR A 85 -38.66 -6.03 -1.35
CA TYR A 85 -39.78 -5.50 -2.11
C TYR A 85 -39.99 -4.00 -1.85
N GLY A 86 -40.10 -3.23 -2.93
CA GLY A 86 -40.27 -1.77 -2.90
C GLY A 86 -39.03 -0.97 -2.48
N ALA A 87 -37.86 -1.61 -2.32
CA ALA A 87 -36.62 -0.92 -1.97
C ALA A 87 -36.04 -0.15 -3.17
N GLU A 88 -35.75 1.13 -2.98
CA GLU A 88 -35.03 1.95 -3.98
C GLU A 88 -33.52 1.79 -3.83
N PHE A 89 -33.04 1.63 -2.59
CA PHE A 89 -31.63 1.41 -2.30
C PHE A 89 -31.43 0.19 -1.41
N VAL A 90 -30.48 -0.67 -1.79
CA VAL A 90 -29.94 -1.73 -0.96
C VAL A 90 -28.50 -1.35 -0.59
N VAL A 91 -28.28 -1.09 0.69
CA VAL A 91 -27.00 -0.62 1.23
C VAL A 91 -26.32 -1.75 1.98
N TYR A 92 -25.09 -2.06 1.62
CA TYR A 92 -24.29 -3.10 2.25
C TYR A 92 -23.21 -2.49 3.15
N CYS A 93 -23.25 -2.83 4.43
CA CYS A 93 -22.36 -2.35 5.49
C CYS A 93 -21.75 -3.53 6.25
N GLY A 94 -21.11 -4.45 5.53
CA GLY A 94 -20.53 -5.67 6.11
C GLY A 94 -19.22 -6.09 5.44
N THR A 95 -18.75 -7.29 5.78
CA THR A 95 -17.60 -7.98 5.14
C THR A 95 -18.13 -9.19 4.38
N HIS A 96 -17.34 -9.77 3.49
CA HIS A 96 -17.69 -10.99 2.74
C HIS A 96 -18.81 -10.81 1.70
N LEU A 97 -18.90 -9.63 1.08
CA LEU A 97 -19.86 -9.37 0.01
C LEU A 97 -19.80 -10.43 -1.12
N PRO A 98 -18.64 -10.86 -1.65
CA PRO A 98 -18.57 -11.88 -2.71
C PRO A 98 -19.30 -13.18 -2.37
N ASN A 99 -19.27 -13.60 -1.10
CA ASN A 99 -19.94 -14.83 -0.64
C ASN A 99 -21.46 -14.70 -0.69
N TYR A 100 -21.97 -13.47 -0.62
CA TYR A 100 -23.40 -13.17 -0.60
C TYR A 100 -23.93 -12.72 -1.95
N THR A 101 -23.05 -12.22 -2.81
CA THR A 101 -23.34 -11.63 -4.11
C THR A 101 -24.39 -12.41 -4.92
N ARG A 102 -24.19 -13.70 -5.17
CA ARG A 102 -25.10 -14.46 -6.05
C ARG A 102 -26.53 -14.55 -5.49
N LYS A 103 -26.66 -14.89 -4.21
CA LYS A 103 -27.98 -15.06 -3.57
C LYS A 103 -28.66 -13.70 -3.40
N LEU A 104 -27.91 -12.67 -3.03
CA LEU A 104 -28.41 -11.30 -2.86
C LEU A 104 -28.84 -10.69 -4.21
N ALA A 105 -28.02 -10.78 -5.26
CA ALA A 105 -28.36 -10.30 -6.59
C ALA A 105 -29.62 -11.01 -7.14
N LYS A 106 -29.73 -12.33 -6.95
CA LYS A 106 -30.93 -13.09 -7.36
C LYS A 106 -32.19 -12.58 -6.65
N ALA A 107 -32.11 -12.32 -5.34
CA ALA A 107 -33.24 -11.80 -4.58
C ALA A 107 -33.60 -10.35 -5.00
N MET A 108 -32.60 -9.51 -5.28
CA MET A 108 -32.82 -8.15 -5.78
C MET A 108 -33.48 -8.15 -7.16
N LYS A 109 -33.06 -9.02 -8.08
CA LYS A 109 -33.69 -9.17 -9.40
C LYS A 109 -35.17 -9.52 -9.26
N GLU A 110 -35.48 -10.52 -8.44
CA GLU A 110 -36.85 -10.97 -8.24
C GLU A 110 -37.72 -9.93 -7.53
N ALA A 111 -37.16 -9.22 -6.54
CA ALA A 111 -37.86 -8.12 -5.89
C ALA A 111 -38.16 -6.99 -6.87
N ARG A 112 -37.19 -6.63 -7.74
CA ARG A 112 -37.33 -5.55 -8.72
C ARG A 112 -38.39 -5.82 -9.79
N LYS A 113 -38.60 -7.08 -10.21
CA LYS A 113 -39.67 -7.44 -11.16
C LYS A 113 -41.06 -7.03 -10.68
N ASN A 114 -41.25 -6.98 -9.37
CA ASN A 114 -42.55 -6.68 -8.77
C ASN A 114 -42.69 -5.19 -8.39
N THR A 115 -41.73 -4.33 -8.78
CA THR A 115 -41.70 -2.90 -8.46
C THR A 115 -41.51 -2.05 -9.72
N THR A 116 -42.15 -0.89 -9.79
CA THR A 116 -41.91 0.10 -10.87
C THR A 116 -40.64 0.94 -10.64
N ASP A 117 -40.05 0.86 -9.45
CA ASP A 117 -38.90 1.68 -9.04
C ASP A 117 -37.56 1.10 -9.52
N SER A 118 -36.60 1.98 -9.80
CA SER A 118 -35.21 1.59 -10.02
C SER A 118 -34.57 1.22 -8.68
N MET A 119 -34.09 -0.02 -8.54
CA MET A 119 -33.34 -0.47 -7.38
C MET A 119 -31.83 -0.32 -7.61
N GLU A 120 -31.15 0.39 -6.71
CA GLU A 120 -29.70 0.63 -6.75
C GLU A 120 -28.99 -0.08 -5.58
N PHE A 121 -27.73 -0.49 -5.79
CA PHE A 121 -26.90 -1.09 -4.74
C PHE A 121 -25.79 -0.13 -4.29
N ILE A 122 -25.62 0.07 -2.99
CA ILE A 122 -24.55 0.88 -2.42
C ILE A 122 -23.70 0.01 -1.48
N ASP A 123 -22.42 -0.13 -1.81
CA ASP A 123 -21.44 -0.86 -1.02
C ASP A 123 -20.56 0.09 -0.20
N PHE A 124 -20.69 0.01 1.12
CA PHE A 124 -19.81 0.67 2.10
C PHE A 124 -18.79 -0.29 2.73
N SER A 125 -18.70 -1.54 2.27
CA SER A 125 -17.63 -2.43 2.73
C SER A 125 -16.28 -1.80 2.41
N ASN A 126 -15.34 -1.89 3.34
CA ASN A 126 -13.99 -1.34 3.17
C ASN A 126 -12.95 -2.42 3.45
N PRO A 127 -12.90 -3.48 2.63
CA PRO A 127 -12.09 -4.65 2.94
C PRO A 127 -10.60 -4.32 2.95
N ASP A 128 -9.83 -4.93 3.86
CA ASP A 128 -8.37 -4.91 3.81
C ASP A 128 -7.88 -5.88 2.72
N PRO A 129 -7.20 -5.42 1.65
CA PRO A 129 -6.75 -6.29 0.56
C PRO A 129 -5.80 -7.42 0.95
N VAL A 130 -5.26 -7.42 2.18
CA VAL A 130 -4.47 -8.53 2.71
C VAL A 130 -5.33 -9.60 3.35
N TYR A 131 -6.22 -9.21 4.26
CA TYR A 131 -7.01 -10.17 5.05
C TYR A 131 -8.34 -10.53 4.40
N GLU A 132 -8.80 -9.68 3.48
CA GLU A 132 -10.10 -9.75 2.82
C GLU A 132 -9.92 -9.54 1.31
N LYS A 133 -8.88 -10.16 0.74
CA LYS A 133 -8.53 -10.04 -0.69
C LYS A 133 -9.72 -10.35 -1.61
N ASP A 134 -10.48 -11.39 -1.27
CA ASP A 134 -11.66 -11.78 -2.04
C ASP A 134 -12.76 -10.70 -2.00
N ASP A 135 -12.85 -9.94 -0.91
CA ASP A 135 -13.88 -8.91 -0.75
C ASP A 135 -13.61 -7.64 -1.58
N VAL A 136 -12.37 -7.45 -2.03
CA VAL A 136 -12.00 -6.32 -2.90
C VAL A 136 -12.81 -6.35 -4.20
N SER A 137 -13.15 -7.54 -4.73
CA SER A 137 -14.00 -7.66 -5.92
C SER A 137 -15.49 -7.62 -5.61
N GLY A 138 -15.91 -7.47 -4.36
CA GLY A 138 -17.31 -7.62 -3.94
C GLY A 138 -18.31 -6.78 -4.75
N ALA A 139 -18.02 -5.48 -4.95
CA ALA A 139 -18.87 -4.60 -5.74
C ALA A 139 -18.86 -4.96 -7.25
N ILE A 140 -17.71 -5.37 -7.78
CA ILE A 140 -17.56 -5.84 -9.17
C ILE A 140 -18.39 -7.11 -9.37
N ASP A 141 -18.24 -8.08 -8.48
CA ASP A 141 -18.98 -9.34 -8.50
C ASP A 141 -20.49 -9.08 -8.39
N MET A 142 -20.89 -8.13 -7.54
CA MET A 142 -22.28 -7.72 -7.39
C MET A 142 -22.85 -7.15 -8.69
N TYR A 143 -22.13 -6.23 -9.32
CA TYR A 143 -22.54 -5.68 -10.62
C TYR A 143 -22.64 -6.79 -11.69
N SER A 144 -21.64 -7.66 -11.79
CA SER A 144 -21.69 -8.81 -12.70
C SER A 144 -22.89 -9.72 -12.42
N ALA A 145 -23.18 -10.04 -11.16
CA ALA A 145 -24.32 -10.90 -10.82
C ALA A 145 -25.69 -10.24 -11.09
N LEU A 146 -25.77 -8.90 -11.05
CA LEU A 146 -26.98 -8.15 -11.38
C LEU A 146 -27.24 -8.05 -12.88
N ILE A 147 -26.21 -8.06 -13.74
CA ILE A 147 -26.39 -7.98 -15.20
C ILE A 147 -26.50 -9.35 -15.90
N VAL A 148 -26.03 -10.42 -15.27
CA VAL A 148 -26.11 -11.80 -15.82
C VAL A 148 -27.38 -12.48 -15.35
N ASP A 149 -28.26 -12.91 -16.25
CA ASP A 149 -29.51 -13.56 -15.87
C ASP A 149 -29.30 -14.95 -15.28
N SER A 150 -30.29 -15.41 -14.51
CA SER A 150 -30.21 -16.67 -13.75
C SER A 150 -29.97 -17.91 -14.61
N ASP A 151 -30.21 -17.80 -15.92
CA ASP A 151 -30.03 -18.88 -16.90
C ASP A 151 -28.66 -18.84 -17.59
N GLY A 152 -27.77 -17.93 -17.18
CA GLY A 152 -26.43 -17.78 -17.75
C GLY A 152 -26.38 -16.90 -19.01
N ALA A 153 -27.54 -16.53 -19.57
CA ALA A 153 -27.62 -15.56 -20.66
C ALA A 153 -27.34 -14.13 -20.15
N PRO A 154 -26.62 -13.29 -20.93
CA PRO A 154 -26.51 -11.87 -20.64
C PRO A 154 -27.91 -11.28 -20.80
N SER A 155 -28.38 -10.48 -19.83
CA SER A 155 -29.56 -9.67 -20.11
C SER A 155 -29.20 -8.79 -21.31
N VAL A 156 -30.00 -8.81 -22.38
CA VAL A 156 -29.75 -8.11 -23.65
C VAL A 156 -29.89 -6.61 -23.44
N VAL A 157 -28.96 -6.03 -22.70
CA VAL A 157 -28.69 -4.60 -22.67
C VAL A 157 -27.41 -4.44 -23.46
N SER A 158 -27.57 -4.04 -24.71
CA SER A 158 -26.51 -3.55 -25.58
C SER A 158 -25.60 -2.59 -24.79
N MET A 159 -24.48 -3.08 -24.27
CA MET A 159 -23.39 -2.20 -23.86
C MET A 159 -22.85 -1.60 -25.15
N GLY A 160 -23.29 -0.37 -25.44
CA GLY A 160 -22.77 0.42 -26.54
C GLY A 160 -21.25 0.36 -26.53
N LYS A 161 -20.68 -0.02 -27.67
CA LYS A 161 -19.26 0.12 -27.95
C LYS A 161 -18.85 1.54 -27.60
N VAL A 162 -18.14 1.71 -26.49
CA VAL A 162 -17.37 2.93 -26.21
C VAL A 162 -16.07 2.81 -27.00
N LEU A 163 -16.18 2.81 -28.34
CA LEU A 163 -15.07 3.02 -29.25
C LEU A 163 -15.63 3.68 -30.52
N ASP A 164 -15.08 4.86 -30.77
CA ASP A 164 -15.16 5.72 -31.95
C ASP A 164 -16.40 6.60 -32.10
N GLU A 165 -16.17 7.88 -31.75
CA GLU A 165 -16.91 9.06 -32.14
C GLU A 165 -17.01 9.12 -33.67
N GLU A 166 -18.23 9.10 -34.21
CA GLU A 166 -18.59 9.91 -35.38
C GLU A 166 -20.01 10.44 -35.17
N ASP A 167 -20.12 11.76 -35.29
CA ASP A 167 -21.31 12.57 -35.14
C ASP A 167 -22.34 12.22 -36.22
N ASP A 168 -23.47 11.61 -35.84
CA ASP A 168 -24.69 11.70 -36.64
C ASP A 168 -25.91 11.82 -35.72
N GLU A 169 -26.50 13.02 -35.79
CA GLU A 169 -27.69 13.47 -35.07
C GLU A 169 -28.93 12.78 -35.67
N TRP A 170 -29.31 11.63 -35.12
CA TRP A 170 -30.58 10.98 -35.44
C TRP A 170 -31.53 10.98 -34.23
N ASP A 171 -32.48 11.91 -34.26
CA ASP A 171 -33.63 12.00 -33.36
C ASP A 171 -34.58 10.81 -33.61
N ALA A 172 -34.28 9.68 -33.00
CA ALA A 172 -35.20 8.54 -32.90
C ALA A 172 -35.56 8.34 -31.43
N ARG A 173 -36.70 8.90 -31.00
CA ARG A 173 -37.40 8.48 -29.79
C ARG A 173 -37.82 7.03 -29.96
N THR A 174 -36.95 6.13 -29.52
CA THR A 174 -37.33 4.76 -29.20
C THR A 174 -37.86 4.80 -27.78
N ASP A 175 -39.12 4.41 -27.61
CA ASP A 175 -39.70 4.09 -26.31
C ASP A 175 -38.92 2.90 -25.76
N ILE A 176 -37.85 3.17 -25.01
CA ILE A 176 -37.09 2.17 -24.28
C ILE A 176 -38.03 1.66 -23.19
N ASP A 177 -38.48 0.41 -23.30
CA ASP A 177 -39.26 -0.27 -22.27
C ASP A 177 -38.62 -0.02 -20.89
N GLU A 178 -39.42 0.49 -19.94
CA GLU A 178 -38.97 0.79 -18.57
C GLU A 178 -38.37 -0.44 -17.86
N GLU A 179 -38.63 -1.65 -18.37
CA GLU A 179 -38.02 -2.92 -17.94
C GLU A 179 -36.49 -2.98 -18.11
N THR A 180 -35.87 -2.06 -18.88
CA THR A 180 -34.43 -2.13 -19.19
C THR A 180 -33.55 -1.07 -18.51
N LYS A 181 -34.02 -0.39 -17.45
CA LYS A 181 -33.16 0.54 -16.70
C LYS A 181 -31.90 -0.21 -16.19
N PRO A 182 -30.67 0.20 -16.54
CA PRO A 182 -29.46 -0.52 -16.16
C PRO A 182 -29.29 -0.56 -14.65
N TRP A 183 -28.79 -1.67 -14.12
CA TRP A 183 -28.43 -1.78 -12.71
C TRP A 183 -27.33 -0.78 -12.36
N LYS A 184 -27.49 -0.07 -11.25
CA LYS A 184 -26.46 0.82 -10.70
C LYS A 184 -25.87 0.21 -9.45
N VAL A 185 -24.55 0.09 -9.46
CA VAL A 185 -23.78 -0.36 -8.29
C VAL A 185 -22.77 0.71 -7.94
N TRP A 186 -22.82 1.14 -6.69
CA TRP A 186 -21.97 2.19 -6.13
C TRP A 186 -21.04 1.59 -5.09
N LYS A 187 -19.76 1.95 -5.15
CA LYS A 187 -18.78 1.69 -4.10
C LYS A 187 -18.39 3.02 -3.48
N ILE A 188 -18.56 3.12 -2.16
CA ILE A 188 -18.25 4.34 -1.41
C ILE A 188 -17.02 4.09 -0.54
N THR A 189 -15.99 4.92 -0.70
CA THR A 189 -14.75 4.87 0.09
C THR A 189 -14.51 6.19 0.83
N GLU A 190 -13.43 6.24 1.62
CA GLU A 190 -13.02 7.41 2.43
C GLU A 190 -14.00 7.82 3.55
N VAL A 191 -15.01 6.99 3.83
CA VAL A 191 -15.94 7.19 4.95
C VAL A 191 -15.54 6.31 6.14
N ALA A 192 -14.57 6.77 6.94
CA ALA A 192 -14.11 6.02 8.12
C ALA A 192 -15.15 6.00 9.25
N SER A 193 -15.93 7.07 9.38
CA SER A 193 -17.00 7.21 10.37
C SER A 193 -18.09 8.13 9.83
N LEU A 194 -19.33 7.86 10.25
CA LEU A 194 -20.48 8.71 9.98
C LEU A 194 -20.89 9.37 11.28
N ASP A 195 -20.82 10.69 11.33
CA ASP A 195 -21.37 11.46 12.43
C ASP A 195 -22.74 12.03 12.03
N VAL A 196 -23.77 11.30 12.46
CA VAL A 196 -25.16 11.68 12.20
C VAL A 196 -25.60 12.84 13.10
N ALA A 197 -24.92 13.08 14.23
CA ALA A 197 -25.23 14.19 15.13
C ALA A 197 -24.68 15.54 14.63
N GLY A 198 -23.85 15.53 13.58
CA GLY A 198 -23.31 16.75 12.96
C GLY A 198 -22.25 17.48 13.78
N THR A 199 -21.65 16.83 14.78
CA THR A 199 -20.61 17.38 15.65
C THR A 199 -19.23 17.49 14.97
N GLU A 200 -18.92 16.59 14.04
CA GLU A 200 -17.64 16.49 13.32
C GLU A 200 -17.67 17.13 11.92
N GLY A 201 -18.79 17.75 11.53
CA GLY A 201 -18.99 18.36 10.22
C GLY A 201 -19.27 17.33 9.10
N THR A 202 -19.32 17.81 7.85
CA THR A 202 -19.57 16.98 6.68
C THR A 202 -18.32 16.22 6.25
N ARG A 203 -18.45 14.90 6.12
CA ARG A 203 -17.43 14.00 5.56
C ARG A 203 -17.62 13.86 4.05
N ARG A 204 -16.52 13.60 3.34
CA ARG A 204 -16.52 13.28 1.91
C ARG A 204 -16.56 11.76 1.76
N GLY A 205 -17.45 11.26 0.90
CA GLY A 205 -17.48 9.86 0.49
C GLY A 205 -17.12 9.78 -0.98
N LEU A 206 -15.99 9.15 -1.29
CA LEU A 206 -15.52 9.02 -2.66
C LEU A 206 -16.33 7.92 -3.37
N VAL A 207 -16.96 8.27 -4.49
CA VAL A 207 -17.93 7.43 -5.20
C VAL A 207 -17.33 6.84 -6.47
N TYR A 208 -17.42 5.52 -6.57
CA TYR A 208 -17.14 4.74 -7.77
C TYR A 208 -18.43 4.05 -8.23
N GLY A 209 -18.69 4.00 -9.54
CA GLY A 209 -19.97 3.53 -10.08
C GLY A 209 -19.82 2.57 -11.26
N ALA A 210 -20.76 1.64 -11.39
CA ALA A 210 -20.99 0.86 -12.61
C ALA A 210 -22.47 0.92 -13.02
N GLY A 211 -22.72 0.95 -14.34
CA GLY A 211 -24.05 1.16 -14.91
C GLY A 211 -24.56 2.61 -14.84
N THR A 212 -23.65 3.57 -14.74
CA THR A 212 -23.94 4.97 -14.40
C THR A 212 -23.45 5.92 -15.48
N SER A 213 -24.11 7.06 -15.66
CA SER A 213 -23.65 8.11 -16.57
C SER A 213 -22.39 8.80 -16.03
N LYS A 214 -21.62 9.44 -16.92
CA LYS A 214 -20.37 10.12 -16.55
C LYS A 214 -20.64 11.22 -15.51
N GLY A 215 -20.21 10.99 -14.28
CA GLY A 215 -20.31 11.98 -13.18
C GLY A 215 -21.55 11.88 -12.34
N GLU A 216 -22.31 10.82 -12.53
CA GLU A 216 -23.40 10.46 -11.67
C GLU A 216 -22.89 9.98 -10.30
N VAL A 217 -23.65 10.28 -9.25
CA VAL A 217 -23.46 9.83 -7.87
C VAL A 217 -24.81 9.35 -7.32
N PRO A 218 -24.87 8.59 -6.22
CA PRO A 218 -26.13 8.17 -5.61
C PRO A 218 -27.09 9.33 -5.37
N ARG A 219 -28.37 9.14 -5.72
CA ARG A 219 -29.41 10.16 -5.55
C ARG A 219 -29.84 10.37 -4.09
N VAL A 220 -29.54 9.39 -3.23
CA VAL A 220 -29.84 9.49 -1.79
C VAL A 220 -28.92 10.52 -1.13
N LYS A 221 -29.49 11.52 -0.43
CA LYS A 221 -28.71 12.52 0.31
C LYS A 221 -28.66 12.14 1.78
N MET A 222 -27.45 11.93 2.30
CA MET A 222 -27.24 11.57 3.69
C MET A 222 -26.69 12.74 4.53
N PRO A 223 -27.33 13.09 5.65
CA PRO A 223 -26.81 14.12 6.55
C PRO A 223 -25.38 13.81 6.99
N GLY A 224 -24.50 14.82 6.96
CA GLY A 224 -23.09 14.67 7.33
C GLY A 224 -22.21 13.97 6.29
N LEU A 225 -22.74 13.60 5.12
CA LEU A 225 -21.97 12.96 4.05
C LEU A 225 -22.20 13.66 2.71
N VAL A 226 -21.10 14.02 2.04
CA VAL A 226 -21.09 14.62 0.71
C VAL A 226 -20.49 13.62 -0.26
N TRP A 227 -21.25 13.28 -1.30
CA TRP A 227 -20.75 12.45 -2.40
C TRP A 227 -19.72 13.24 -3.20
N GLU A 228 -18.49 12.75 -3.20
CA GLU A 228 -17.42 13.26 -4.05
C GLU A 228 -17.12 12.21 -5.10
N ARG A 229 -17.15 12.61 -6.37
CA ARG A 229 -16.87 11.66 -7.45
C ARG A 229 -15.38 11.29 -7.43
N ALA A 230 -15.07 10.00 -7.61
CA ALA A 230 -13.71 9.57 -7.89
C ALA A 230 -13.14 10.25 -9.16
N PRO A 231 -11.80 10.48 -9.24
CA PRO A 231 -11.15 11.06 -10.40
C PRO A 231 -11.53 10.34 -11.70
N HIS A 232 -11.79 11.10 -12.76
CA HIS A 232 -12.38 10.62 -14.01
C HIS A 232 -11.75 9.36 -14.60
N GLU A 233 -10.43 9.20 -14.50
CA GLU A 233 -9.68 8.07 -15.06
C GLU A 233 -9.93 6.73 -14.33
N LYS A 234 -10.49 6.77 -13.12
CA LYS A 234 -10.69 5.61 -12.24
C LYS A 234 -12.03 5.67 -11.50
N ALA A 235 -13.05 6.26 -12.12
CA ALA A 235 -14.35 6.47 -11.47
C ALA A 235 -15.24 5.21 -11.45
N ASP A 236 -14.76 4.08 -11.98
CA ASP A 236 -15.48 2.82 -12.03
C ASP A 236 -15.06 1.86 -10.90
N LEU A 237 -15.81 0.77 -10.75
CA LEU A 237 -15.55 -0.23 -9.70
C LEU A 237 -14.20 -0.92 -9.87
N ILE A 238 -13.72 -1.06 -11.12
CA ILE A 238 -12.39 -1.63 -11.42
C ILE A 238 -11.29 -0.66 -10.96
N GLY A 239 -11.47 0.64 -11.21
CA GLY A 239 -10.59 1.70 -10.73
C GLY A 239 -10.48 1.75 -9.21
N GLU A 240 -11.57 1.50 -8.48
CA GLU A 240 -11.57 1.37 -7.02
C GLU A 240 -10.73 0.18 -6.55
N ALA A 241 -10.99 -1.01 -7.08
CA ALA A 241 -10.25 -2.22 -6.73
C ALA A 241 -8.74 -2.04 -7.01
N HIS A 242 -8.39 -1.46 -8.16
CA HIS A 242 -7.00 -1.13 -8.48
C HIS A 242 -6.38 -0.15 -7.47
N HIS A 243 -7.09 0.94 -7.14
CA HIS A 243 -6.61 1.94 -6.18
C HIS A 243 -6.31 1.30 -4.82
N ARG A 244 -7.24 0.49 -4.31
CA ARG A 244 -7.12 -0.18 -3.02
C ARG A 244 -5.97 -1.19 -2.96
N ILE A 245 -5.84 -2.02 -3.99
CA ILE A 245 -4.74 -3.00 -4.10
C ILE A 245 -3.38 -2.29 -4.12
N MET A 246 -3.29 -1.18 -4.86
CA MET A 246 -2.08 -0.38 -4.96
C MET A 246 -1.72 0.36 -3.67
N GLU A 247 -2.71 0.99 -3.01
CA GLU A 247 -2.53 1.64 -1.70
C GLU A 247 -1.97 0.65 -0.68
N ARG A 248 -2.53 -0.56 -0.64
CA ARG A 248 -2.02 -1.60 0.25
C ARG A 248 -0.58 -2.01 -0.09
N ALA A 249 -0.25 -2.15 -1.38
CA ALA A 249 1.11 -2.46 -1.79
C ALA A 249 2.13 -1.36 -1.40
N GLU A 250 1.70 -0.10 -1.33
CA GLU A 250 2.52 0.99 -0.78
C GLU A 250 2.75 0.83 0.73
N ILE A 251 1.72 0.44 1.50
CA ILE A 251 1.87 0.13 2.93
C ILE A 251 2.83 -1.06 3.12
N ASP A 252 2.74 -2.10 2.31
CA ASP A 252 3.62 -3.26 2.44
C ASP A 252 5.07 -2.96 2.06
N ARG A 253 5.33 -1.98 1.19
CA ARG A 253 6.68 -1.45 0.97
C ARG A 253 7.25 -0.80 2.22
N TRP A 254 6.43 -0.05 2.97
CA TRP A 254 6.85 0.50 4.26
C TRP A 254 7.21 -0.60 5.25
N TYR A 255 6.40 -1.65 5.37
CA TYR A 255 6.72 -2.81 6.21
C TYR A 255 8.01 -3.50 5.78
N ASP A 256 8.28 -3.61 4.48
CA ASP A 256 9.54 -4.17 3.97
C ASP A 256 10.75 -3.29 4.34
N GLY A 257 10.60 -1.97 4.22
CA GLY A 257 11.59 -0.99 4.67
C GLY A 257 11.85 -1.07 6.19
N PHE A 258 10.80 -1.26 7.01
CA PHE A 258 10.93 -1.50 8.44
C PHE A 258 11.61 -2.83 8.75
N ALA A 259 11.28 -3.91 8.04
CA ALA A 259 11.91 -5.21 8.21
C ALA A 259 13.42 -5.15 7.89
N LEU A 260 13.81 -4.42 6.84
CA LEU A 260 15.21 -4.16 6.53
C LEU A 260 15.89 -3.32 7.62
N GLY A 261 15.23 -2.26 8.10
CA GLY A 261 15.71 -1.46 9.23
C GLY A 261 15.93 -2.27 10.50
N PHE A 262 14.99 -3.16 10.83
CA PHE A 262 15.09 -4.08 11.95
C PHE A 262 16.22 -5.10 11.76
N ALA A 263 16.42 -5.62 10.55
CA ALA A 263 17.53 -6.51 10.23
C ALA A 263 18.89 -5.86 10.48
N VAL A 264 19.07 -4.62 10.01
CA VAL A 264 20.28 -3.83 10.26
C VAL A 264 20.42 -3.53 11.75
N PHE A 265 19.32 -3.18 12.44
CA PHE A 265 19.35 -2.92 13.87
C PHE A 265 19.78 -4.15 14.69
N CYS A 266 19.27 -5.34 14.39
CA CYS A 266 19.69 -6.59 15.04
C CYS A 266 21.19 -6.82 14.88
N PHE A 267 21.72 -6.67 13.65
CA PHE A 267 23.15 -6.82 13.39
C PHE A 267 23.99 -5.80 14.16
N THR A 268 23.65 -4.51 14.06
CA THR A 268 24.41 -3.44 14.72
C THR A 268 24.34 -3.52 16.25
N SER A 269 23.20 -3.95 16.79
CA SER A 269 22.99 -4.23 18.21
C SER A 269 23.88 -5.37 18.69
N PHE A 270 23.86 -6.50 17.99
CA PHE A 270 24.71 -7.65 18.33
C PHE A 270 26.20 -7.26 18.27
N TYR A 271 26.61 -6.52 17.25
CA TYR A 271 27.98 -6.03 17.14
C TYR A 271 28.35 -5.07 18.28
N ALA A 272 27.45 -4.15 18.66
CA ALA A 272 27.69 -3.22 19.77
C ALA A 272 27.82 -3.95 21.11
N ILE A 273 26.93 -4.90 21.39
CA ILE A 273 26.94 -5.71 22.62
C ILE A 273 28.24 -6.51 22.70
N THR A 274 28.56 -7.28 21.65
CA THR A 274 29.78 -8.12 21.63
C THR A 274 31.05 -7.30 21.78
N ARG A 275 31.08 -6.06 21.27
CA ARG A 275 32.24 -5.18 21.38
C ARG A 275 32.42 -4.58 22.78
N TYR A 276 31.36 -4.12 23.42
CA TYR A 276 31.45 -3.31 24.64
C TYR A 276 31.18 -4.08 25.93
N SER A 277 30.43 -5.19 25.89
CA SER A 277 30.17 -6.00 27.08
C SER A 277 31.46 -6.58 27.66
N LYS A 278 31.62 -6.41 28.98
CA LYS A 278 32.68 -7.01 29.80
C LYS A 278 32.76 -8.54 29.69
N ASP A 279 31.65 -9.21 29.38
CA ASP A 279 31.60 -10.67 29.30
C ASP A 279 32.13 -11.22 27.96
N VAL A 280 32.36 -10.34 26.97
CA VAL A 280 32.73 -10.73 25.60
C VAL A 280 34.08 -10.13 25.17
N ASN A 281 34.10 -8.90 24.66
CA ASN A 281 35.32 -8.24 24.15
C ASN A 281 35.57 -6.84 24.74
N GLY A 282 34.67 -6.35 25.59
CA GLY A 282 34.70 -4.98 26.08
C GLY A 282 35.18 -4.83 27.51
N SER A 283 35.25 -3.58 27.95
CA SER A 283 35.59 -3.20 29.33
C SER A 283 34.37 -2.76 30.13
N GLU A 284 33.20 -2.73 29.50
CA GLU A 284 32.08 -2.00 30.06
C GLU A 284 31.05 -2.88 30.76
N PRO A 285 30.40 -2.38 31.83
CA PRO A 285 29.34 -3.09 32.54
C PRO A 285 28.14 -3.43 31.63
N ASN A 286 27.55 -4.62 31.80
CA ASN A 286 26.37 -5.05 31.07
C ASN A 286 25.15 -4.18 31.36
N GLU A 287 25.14 -3.53 32.52
CA GLU A 287 24.14 -2.56 32.94
C GLU A 287 24.03 -1.37 31.95
N GLN A 288 25.08 -1.10 31.17
CA GLN A 288 25.10 -0.07 30.13
C GLN A 288 24.71 -0.58 28.73
N ILE A 289 24.27 -1.84 28.57
CA ILE A 289 23.86 -2.38 27.25
C ILE A 289 22.81 -1.49 26.59
N VAL A 290 21.80 -1.05 27.35
CA VAL A 290 20.75 -0.14 26.83
C VAL A 290 21.37 1.12 26.25
N MET A 291 22.41 1.65 26.89
CA MET A 291 23.12 2.83 26.40
C MET A 291 23.86 2.52 25.08
N TYR A 292 24.54 1.38 24.94
CA TYR A 292 25.20 1.02 23.68
C TYR A 292 24.24 0.84 22.52
N LEU A 293 23.07 0.27 22.78
CA LEU A 293 22.05 0.13 21.77
C LEU A 293 21.58 1.51 21.29
N LEU A 294 21.19 2.36 22.23
CA LEU A 294 20.65 3.69 21.96
C LEU A 294 21.68 4.63 21.31
N ASP A 295 22.94 4.66 21.75
CA ASP A 295 23.95 5.57 21.18
C ASP A 295 24.65 4.97 19.95
N LYS A 296 25.00 3.68 19.95
CA LYS A 296 25.79 3.08 18.86
C LYS A 296 24.94 2.37 17.81
N ALA A 297 24.02 1.50 18.23
CA ALA A 297 23.26 0.69 17.28
C ALA A 297 22.23 1.53 16.49
N PHE A 298 21.53 2.46 17.15
CA PHE A 298 20.61 3.37 16.45
C PHE A 298 21.34 4.27 15.44
N ALA A 299 22.43 4.93 15.86
CA ALA A 299 23.21 5.79 14.96
C ALA A 299 23.72 5.04 13.73
N TRP A 300 24.28 3.85 13.96
CA TRP A 300 24.82 3.00 12.92
C TRP A 300 23.71 2.51 11.98
N THR A 301 22.59 2.06 12.53
CA THR A 301 21.43 1.64 11.72
C THR A 301 20.93 2.78 10.84
N GLY A 302 20.77 3.99 11.40
CA GLY A 302 20.34 5.15 10.65
C GLY A 302 21.28 5.47 9.48
N LEU A 303 22.59 5.44 9.73
CA LEU A 303 23.60 5.73 8.72
C LEU A 303 23.60 4.69 7.58
N TRP A 304 23.45 3.41 7.88
CA TRP A 304 23.41 2.34 6.88
C TRP A 304 22.11 2.33 6.07
N MET A 305 20.96 2.52 6.73
CA MET A 305 19.66 2.55 6.07
C MET A 305 19.55 3.67 5.03
N MET A 306 20.22 4.79 5.27
CA MET A 306 20.25 5.92 4.32
C MET A 306 21.04 5.66 3.03
N VAL A 307 21.93 4.65 3.02
CA VAL A 307 22.76 4.33 1.84
C VAL A 307 22.45 2.98 1.21
N VAL A 308 21.49 2.21 1.75
CA VAL A 308 21.17 0.87 1.24
C VAL A 308 20.62 0.89 -0.20
N SER A 309 19.79 1.87 -0.53
CA SER A 309 19.27 2.04 -1.89
C SER A 309 20.39 2.46 -2.88
N PRO A 310 21.23 3.48 -2.59
CA PRO A 310 22.42 3.77 -3.39
C PRO A 310 23.38 2.57 -3.53
N TYR A 311 23.57 1.79 -2.47
CA TYR A 311 24.36 0.55 -2.49
C TYR A 311 23.80 -0.43 -3.54
N ALA A 312 22.50 -0.75 -3.45
CA ALA A 312 21.87 -1.68 -4.36
C ALA A 312 21.89 -1.16 -5.82
N GLY A 313 21.70 0.15 -6.00
CA GLY A 313 21.79 0.79 -7.32
C GLY A 313 23.20 0.74 -7.92
N ASN A 314 24.24 0.86 -7.08
CA ASN A 314 25.63 0.67 -7.52
C ASN A 314 25.89 -0.79 -7.92
N MET A 315 25.36 -1.76 -7.17
CA MET A 315 25.52 -3.19 -7.50
C MET A 315 24.83 -3.56 -8.82
N LEU A 316 23.60 -3.09 -9.05
CA LEU A 316 22.90 -3.28 -10.33
C LEU A 316 23.65 -2.62 -11.48
N ALA A 317 24.17 -1.41 -11.27
CA ALA A 317 24.98 -0.72 -12.28
C ALA A 317 26.27 -1.49 -12.61
N LEU A 318 26.96 -2.03 -11.60
CA LEU A 318 28.13 -2.88 -11.80
C LEU A 318 27.78 -4.15 -12.58
N GLY A 319 26.68 -4.82 -12.25
CA GLY A 319 26.20 -5.99 -13.00
C GLY A 319 26.02 -5.68 -14.49
N ALA A 320 25.29 -4.60 -14.81
CA ALA A 320 25.07 -4.17 -16.20
C ALA A 320 26.37 -3.74 -16.92
N LEU A 321 27.34 -3.15 -16.21
CA LEU A 321 28.65 -2.83 -16.77
C LEU A 321 29.46 -4.09 -17.09
N TYR A 322 29.38 -5.12 -16.23
CA TYR A 322 30.08 -6.37 -16.43
C TYR A 322 29.54 -7.17 -17.63
N GLU A 323 28.23 -7.17 -17.85
CA GLU A 323 27.62 -7.78 -19.05
C GLU A 323 28.18 -7.19 -20.36
N LYS A 324 28.53 -5.90 -20.35
CA LYS A 324 29.04 -5.17 -21.52
C LYS A 324 30.53 -4.90 -21.45
N PHE A 325 31.25 -5.49 -20.49
CA PHE A 325 32.61 -5.05 -20.11
C PHE A 325 33.57 -4.99 -21.29
N GLY A 326 33.55 -6.00 -22.16
CA GLY A 326 34.41 -6.04 -23.35
C GLY A 326 34.24 -4.82 -24.26
N SER A 327 33.00 -4.36 -24.43
CA SER A 327 32.62 -3.23 -25.29
C SER A 327 32.79 -1.85 -24.65
N LEU A 328 33.06 -1.77 -23.34
CA LEU A 328 33.21 -0.50 -22.65
C LEU A 328 34.48 0.25 -23.08
N PRO A 329 34.45 1.60 -23.16
CA PRO A 329 35.65 2.42 -23.27
C PRO A 329 36.64 2.15 -22.14
N PHE A 330 37.94 2.36 -22.38
CA PHE A 330 38.99 2.12 -21.40
C PHE A 330 38.74 2.81 -20.04
N MET A 331 38.32 4.08 -20.07
CA MET A 331 38.01 4.82 -18.84
C MET A 331 36.87 4.21 -18.04
N ASP A 332 35.80 3.74 -18.71
CA ASP A 332 34.68 3.08 -18.03
C ASP A 332 35.09 1.71 -17.46
N LYS A 333 36.01 0.98 -18.12
CA LYS A 333 36.61 -0.25 -17.57
C LYS A 333 37.37 0.04 -16.27
N CYS A 334 38.22 1.05 -16.26
CA CYS A 334 38.96 1.47 -15.06
C CYS A 334 38.01 1.88 -13.92
N VAL A 335 36.99 2.70 -14.22
CA VAL A 335 35.97 3.11 -13.24
C VAL A 335 35.20 1.91 -12.69
N THR A 336 34.85 0.94 -13.55
CA THR A 336 34.14 -0.29 -13.17
C THR A 336 34.99 -1.16 -12.23
N LEU A 337 36.26 -1.38 -12.56
CA LEU A 337 37.17 -2.17 -11.74
C LEU A 337 37.41 -1.50 -10.38
N LEU A 338 37.70 -0.19 -10.36
CA LEU A 338 37.88 0.56 -9.13
C LEU A 338 36.62 0.53 -8.27
N SER A 339 35.45 0.75 -8.89
CA SER A 339 34.16 0.68 -8.19
C SER A 339 33.92 -0.70 -7.59
N THR A 340 34.28 -1.76 -8.30
CA THR A 340 34.13 -3.14 -7.82
C THR A 340 34.99 -3.39 -6.59
N VAL A 341 36.26 -2.97 -6.62
CA VAL A 341 37.17 -3.09 -5.47
C VAL A 341 36.60 -2.33 -4.26
N LEU A 342 36.09 -1.12 -4.46
CA LEU A 342 35.48 -0.31 -3.39
C LEU A 342 34.19 -0.94 -2.83
N MET A 343 33.42 -1.65 -3.65
CA MET A 343 32.16 -2.28 -3.24
C MET A 343 32.34 -3.61 -2.47
N ILE A 344 33.54 -4.22 -2.48
CA ILE A 344 33.82 -5.44 -1.69
C ILE A 344 33.50 -5.21 -0.21
N ILE A 345 33.93 -4.08 0.35
CA ILE A 345 33.74 -3.74 1.77
C ILE A 345 32.24 -3.61 2.11
N PRO A 346 31.44 -2.76 1.42
CA PRO A 346 29.99 -2.72 1.60
C PRO A 346 29.30 -4.07 1.49
N CYS A 347 29.67 -4.90 0.49
CA CYS A 347 29.07 -6.22 0.29
C CYS A 347 29.31 -7.16 1.48
N VAL A 348 30.53 -7.19 2.00
CA VAL A 348 30.86 -7.99 3.19
C VAL A 348 30.04 -7.52 4.38
N PHE A 349 29.99 -6.21 4.63
CA PHE A 349 29.31 -5.65 5.80
C PHE A 349 27.80 -5.80 5.77
N ILE A 350 27.15 -5.66 4.61
CA ILE A 350 25.69 -5.78 4.52
C ILE A 350 25.21 -7.23 4.42
N SER A 351 26.09 -8.19 4.10
CA SER A 351 25.70 -9.59 3.84
C SER A 351 24.87 -10.21 4.97
N ILE A 352 25.27 -10.02 6.23
CA ILE A 352 24.56 -10.56 7.40
C ILE A 352 23.19 -9.89 7.54
N SER A 353 23.14 -8.55 7.49
CA SER A 353 21.88 -7.80 7.55
C SER A 353 20.94 -8.15 6.38
N TRP A 354 21.49 -8.44 5.21
CA TRP A 354 20.72 -8.87 4.04
C TRP A 354 20.12 -10.26 4.25
N VAL A 355 20.88 -11.24 4.78
CA VAL A 355 20.34 -12.56 5.13
C VAL A 355 19.25 -12.45 6.21
N LEU A 356 19.46 -11.61 7.23
CA LEU A 356 18.46 -11.36 8.26
C LEU A 356 17.21 -10.71 7.67
N TRP A 357 17.36 -9.76 6.75
CA TRP A 357 16.23 -9.15 6.05
C TRP A 357 15.46 -10.17 5.23
N VAL A 358 16.13 -11.06 4.47
CA VAL A 358 15.47 -12.18 3.77
C VAL A 358 14.61 -12.99 4.74
N PHE A 359 15.16 -13.34 5.91
CA PHE A 359 14.43 -14.11 6.92
C PHE A 359 13.21 -13.34 7.45
N PHE A 360 13.38 -12.10 7.90
CA PHE A 360 12.29 -11.28 8.46
C PHE A 360 11.22 -10.97 7.42
N ARG A 361 11.63 -10.64 6.20
CA ARG A 361 10.73 -10.39 5.06
C ARG A 361 9.86 -11.62 4.77
N ASN A 362 10.48 -12.80 4.63
CA ASN A 362 9.73 -14.03 4.39
C ASN A 362 8.84 -14.40 5.58
N TYR A 363 9.30 -14.20 6.80
CA TYR A 363 8.49 -14.46 7.98
C TYR A 363 7.25 -13.56 8.04
N PHE A 364 7.44 -12.25 7.84
CA PHE A 364 6.37 -11.25 7.87
C PHE A 364 5.33 -11.49 6.77
N PHE A 365 5.77 -11.64 5.52
CA PHE A 365 4.85 -11.79 4.39
C PHE A 365 4.28 -13.19 4.21
N ARG A 366 4.87 -14.23 4.81
CA ARG A 366 4.27 -15.58 4.87
C ARG A 366 3.03 -15.62 5.74
N GLY A 367 3.01 -14.86 6.84
CA GLY A 367 1.85 -14.75 7.73
C GLY A 367 0.68 -13.97 7.13
N ALA A 368 0.93 -13.16 6.10
CA ALA A 368 -0.07 -12.32 5.43
C ALA A 368 -0.76 -13.02 4.24
N GLU A 369 -0.67 -14.35 4.12
CA GLU A 369 -1.24 -15.18 3.03
C GLU A 369 -0.81 -14.81 1.59
N ARG A 370 0.05 -13.81 1.41
CA ARG A 370 0.56 -13.33 0.11
C ARG A 370 1.62 -14.20 -0.54
N GLY A 371 1.82 -15.42 -0.07
CA GLY A 371 2.69 -16.35 -0.79
C GLY A 371 2.99 -17.67 -0.10
N ASN A 372 2.61 -18.75 -0.78
CA ASN A 372 3.42 -19.96 -0.78
C ASN A 372 4.80 -19.64 -1.40
N LYS A 373 5.79 -19.27 -0.58
CA LYS A 373 7.28 -19.30 -0.74
C LYS A 373 7.97 -18.83 -2.05
N ASN A 374 7.29 -18.59 -3.18
CA ASN A 374 7.87 -18.35 -4.51
C ASN A 374 7.50 -16.99 -5.18
N PRO A 375 6.34 -16.35 -4.93
CA PRO A 375 5.92 -15.17 -5.70
C PRO A 375 6.76 -13.91 -5.50
N LEU A 376 7.27 -13.63 -4.29
CA LEU A 376 7.94 -12.35 -3.99
C LEU A 376 9.16 -12.09 -4.86
N TYR A 377 9.95 -13.12 -5.13
CA TYR A 377 11.19 -13.00 -5.89
C TYR A 377 10.99 -13.30 -7.38
N GLN A 378 9.98 -14.11 -7.70
CA GLN A 378 9.56 -14.38 -9.07
C GLN A 378 8.77 -13.22 -9.69
N ALA A 379 8.12 -12.37 -8.89
CA ALA A 379 7.35 -11.21 -9.35
C ALA A 379 8.19 -10.18 -10.13
N GLN A 380 9.51 -10.11 -9.92
CA GLN A 380 10.35 -9.23 -10.74
C GLN A 380 10.55 -9.73 -12.18
N TYR A 381 10.08 -10.94 -12.50
CA TYR A 381 10.18 -11.56 -13.81
C TYR A 381 8.87 -11.36 -14.55
N SER A 382 8.84 -10.37 -15.45
CA SER A 382 7.72 -10.22 -16.37
C SER A 382 7.67 -11.41 -17.34
N PRO A 383 6.49 -11.98 -17.63
CA PRO A 383 6.30 -12.95 -18.71
C PRO A 383 6.59 -12.38 -20.11
N ASP A 384 6.80 -11.07 -20.25
CA ASP A 384 7.08 -10.38 -21.53
C ASP A 384 8.50 -10.64 -22.10
N GLY A 385 9.19 -11.70 -21.66
CA GLY A 385 10.41 -12.21 -22.32
C GLY A 385 11.66 -11.34 -22.20
N TYR A 386 11.67 -10.27 -21.41
CA TYR A 386 12.84 -9.37 -21.32
C TYR A 386 14.00 -9.93 -20.48
N THR A 387 13.79 -11.01 -19.74
CA THR A 387 14.88 -11.79 -19.13
C THR A 387 15.23 -12.95 -20.04
N ASN A 388 15.78 -12.64 -21.21
CA ASN A 388 16.44 -13.61 -22.08
C ASN A 388 17.62 -14.25 -21.32
N GLY A 389 17.37 -15.35 -20.60
CA GLY A 389 18.41 -16.27 -20.12
C GLY A 389 18.93 -16.13 -18.68
N ILE A 390 18.33 -15.31 -17.81
CA ILE A 390 18.70 -15.32 -16.38
C ILE A 390 17.89 -16.40 -15.66
N GLU A 391 18.37 -17.64 -15.72
CA GLU A 391 17.77 -18.78 -15.00
C GLU A 391 18.30 -18.89 -13.56
N GLY A 392 17.45 -19.30 -12.61
CA GLY A 392 17.86 -19.76 -11.27
C GLY A 392 18.31 -18.68 -10.28
N ASN A 393 19.34 -18.96 -9.48
CA ASN A 393 19.75 -18.16 -8.30
C ASN A 393 20.14 -16.70 -8.61
N GLN A 394 20.61 -16.39 -9.82
CA GLN A 394 20.90 -15.01 -10.21
C GLN A 394 19.65 -14.13 -10.20
N ALA A 395 18.48 -14.75 -10.43
CA ALA A 395 17.21 -14.06 -10.42
C ALA A 395 16.84 -13.51 -9.03
N PHE A 396 17.13 -14.31 -8.00
CA PHE A 396 16.88 -13.96 -6.61
C PHE A 396 17.68 -12.73 -6.18
N TYR A 397 18.99 -12.70 -6.41
CA TYR A 397 19.82 -11.56 -6.02
C TYR A 397 19.44 -10.28 -6.78
N HIS A 398 19.16 -10.39 -8.07
CA HIS A 398 18.73 -9.25 -8.87
C HIS A 398 17.42 -8.66 -8.35
N SER A 399 16.40 -9.51 -8.09
CA SER A 399 15.11 -9.07 -7.54
C SER A 399 15.26 -8.33 -6.21
N MET A 400 16.13 -8.83 -5.33
CA MET A 400 16.40 -8.26 -4.02
C MET A 400 17.07 -6.88 -4.10
N LEU A 401 18.02 -6.72 -5.01
CA LEU A 401 18.67 -5.43 -5.25
C LEU A 401 17.68 -4.43 -5.85
N VAL A 402 16.81 -4.86 -6.77
CA VAL A 402 15.73 -4.02 -7.32
C VAL A 402 14.79 -3.55 -6.22
N ASP A 403 14.39 -4.45 -5.31
CA ASP A 403 13.55 -4.09 -4.18
C ASP A 403 14.24 -3.07 -3.26
N MET A 404 15.51 -3.28 -2.90
CA MET A 404 16.28 -2.29 -2.12
C MET A 404 16.37 -0.93 -2.80
N VAL A 405 16.57 -0.87 -4.11
CA VAL A 405 16.60 0.39 -4.87
C VAL A 405 15.25 1.09 -4.83
N THR A 406 14.17 0.33 -5.05
CA THR A 406 12.81 0.89 -5.13
C THR A 406 12.26 1.30 -3.77
N LEU A 407 12.80 0.79 -2.66
CA LEU A 407 12.52 1.23 -1.29
C LEU A 407 13.27 2.51 -0.86
N LYS A 408 13.82 3.31 -1.78
CA LYS A 408 14.64 4.49 -1.45
C LYS A 408 13.97 5.50 -0.52
N GLY A 409 12.65 5.68 -0.63
CA GLY A 409 11.91 6.63 0.21
C GLY A 409 11.69 6.07 1.61
N GLU A 410 11.24 4.82 1.67
CA GLU A 410 10.94 4.08 2.87
C GLU A 410 12.21 3.87 3.71
N THR A 411 13.28 3.34 3.11
CA THR A 411 14.57 3.10 3.78
C THR A 411 15.23 4.39 4.26
N GLY A 412 15.14 5.48 3.49
CA GLY A 412 15.62 6.80 3.90
C GLY A 412 14.87 7.35 5.11
N ASN A 413 13.54 7.24 5.13
CA ASN A 413 12.72 7.69 6.27
C ASN A 413 12.92 6.82 7.52
N VAL A 414 12.99 5.50 7.36
CA VAL A 414 13.31 4.57 8.45
C VAL A 414 14.70 4.89 9.01
N GLY A 415 15.70 5.04 8.14
CA GLY A 415 17.05 5.44 8.55
C GLY A 415 17.07 6.79 9.28
N PHE A 416 16.25 7.74 8.82
CA PHE A 416 16.14 9.05 9.46
C PHE A 416 15.55 8.95 10.87
N PHE A 417 14.53 8.11 11.07
CA PHE A 417 13.97 7.87 12.40
C PHE A 417 15.05 7.39 13.39
N TYR A 418 15.89 6.42 12.99
CA TYR A 418 17.01 5.96 13.81
C TYR A 418 18.03 7.08 14.10
N ALA A 419 18.37 7.88 13.08
CA ALA A 419 19.27 9.02 13.23
C ALA A 419 18.70 10.10 14.15
N LEU A 420 17.39 10.37 14.06
CA LEU A 420 16.70 11.35 14.89
C LEU A 420 16.73 10.95 16.37
N VAL A 421 16.44 9.68 16.67
CA VAL A 421 16.56 9.13 18.04
C VAL A 421 17.98 9.30 18.56
N HIS A 422 18.99 8.97 17.76
CA HIS A 422 20.39 9.20 18.13
C HIS A 422 20.70 10.68 18.41
N SER A 423 20.21 11.60 17.57
CA SER A 423 20.42 13.03 17.78
C SER A 423 19.77 13.53 19.08
N PHE A 424 18.57 13.05 19.43
CA PHE A 424 17.93 13.35 20.72
C PHE A 424 18.74 12.85 21.92
N LEU A 425 19.25 11.62 21.83
CA LEU A 425 20.13 11.05 22.85
C LEU A 425 21.42 11.85 22.99
N GLY A 426 21.95 12.36 21.86
CA GLY A 426 23.10 13.26 21.84
C GLY A 426 22.91 14.48 22.74
N PHE A 427 21.71 15.07 22.79
CA PHE A 427 21.39 16.19 23.69
C PHE A 427 21.29 15.77 25.16
N ILE A 428 20.68 14.60 25.43
CA ILE A 428 20.49 14.10 26.80
C ILE A 428 21.83 13.70 27.43
N ILE A 429 22.74 13.11 26.64
CA ILE A 429 23.98 12.47 27.11
C ILE A 429 25.20 13.40 26.94
N CYS A 430 25.00 14.66 26.58
CA CYS A 430 26.06 15.68 26.56
C CYS A 430 26.46 16.14 27.96
N ASP A 431 26.76 15.19 28.84
CA ASP A 431 27.33 15.43 30.18
C ASP A 431 28.85 15.22 30.14
N VAL A 432 29.59 16.15 30.76
CA VAL A 432 31.04 16.08 30.96
C VAL A 432 31.43 14.82 31.74
N ALA A 433 30.57 14.32 32.62
CA ALA A 433 30.79 13.07 33.37
C ALA A 433 30.86 11.83 32.47
N TYR A 434 30.08 11.80 31.37
CA TYR A 434 30.08 10.69 30.41
C TYR A 434 31.07 10.91 29.25
N LYS A 435 31.35 12.18 28.90
CA LYS A 435 32.16 12.57 27.73
C LYS A 435 33.46 13.28 28.10
N GLY A 436 34.03 13.00 29.27
CA GLY A 436 35.24 13.68 29.76
C GLY A 436 36.41 13.63 28.79
N TYR A 437 36.56 12.55 28.01
CA TYR A 437 37.63 12.42 27.00
C TYR A 437 37.42 13.31 25.75
N TRP A 438 36.27 13.95 25.60
CA TRP A 438 35.96 14.86 24.49
C TRP A 438 36.58 16.24 24.71
N PHE A 439 36.80 16.59 25.98
CA PHE A 439 37.27 17.89 26.39
C PHE A 439 38.78 17.87 26.64
N LEU A 440 39.45 18.92 26.18
CA LEU A 440 40.82 19.23 26.50
C LEU A 440 40.90 19.71 27.97
N PRO A 441 42.10 19.74 28.58
CA PRO A 441 42.29 20.31 29.92
C PRO A 441 41.80 21.76 30.06
N SER A 442 41.71 22.50 28.94
CA SER A 442 41.14 23.85 28.88
C SER A 442 39.61 23.90 28.99
N GLY A 443 38.93 22.75 29.08
CA GLY A 443 37.48 22.64 29.03
C GLY A 443 36.87 22.79 27.62
N ARG A 444 37.70 23.03 26.59
CA ARG A 444 37.25 23.11 25.20
C ARG A 444 37.14 21.71 24.59
N LEU A 445 36.17 21.49 23.70
CA LEU A 445 36.13 20.26 22.90
C LEU A 445 37.40 20.13 22.04
N GLY A 446 37.93 18.91 21.94
CA GLY A 446 38.97 18.62 20.95
C GLY A 446 38.45 18.91 19.53
N TRP A 447 39.31 19.43 18.65
CA TRP A 447 38.90 19.86 17.30
C TRP A 447 38.16 18.77 16.50
N MET A 448 38.54 17.49 16.67
CA MET A 448 37.88 16.35 16.01
C MET A 448 36.43 16.19 16.49
N PHE A 449 36.17 16.43 17.78
CA PHE A 449 34.84 16.37 18.36
C PHE A 449 34.01 17.59 17.99
N GLU A 450 34.63 18.79 17.89
CA GLU A 450 33.96 19.97 17.34
C GLU A 450 33.50 19.72 15.90
N LEU A 451 34.41 19.23 15.03
CA LEU A 451 34.08 18.87 13.65
C LEU A 451 32.99 17.81 13.59
N SER A 452 33.10 16.76 14.41
CA SER A 452 32.09 15.71 14.51
C SER A 452 30.72 16.29 14.87
N MET A 453 30.61 17.09 15.92
CA MET A 453 29.32 17.66 16.37
C MET A 453 28.70 18.58 15.31
N VAL A 454 29.49 19.47 14.70
CA VAL A 454 28.99 20.38 13.67
C VAL A 454 28.47 19.61 12.46
N THR A 455 29.25 18.64 11.97
CA THR A 455 28.85 17.84 10.80
C THR A 455 27.65 16.94 11.11
N GLY A 456 27.53 16.40 12.32
CA GLY A 456 26.36 15.63 12.76
C GLY A 456 25.08 16.47 12.82
N ALA A 457 25.17 17.70 13.33
CA ALA A 457 24.04 18.63 13.41
C ALA A 457 23.58 19.08 12.01
N VAL A 458 24.52 19.42 11.12
CA VAL A 458 24.23 19.79 9.73
C VAL A 458 23.61 18.61 8.98
N SER A 459 24.18 17.40 9.13
CA SER A 459 23.64 16.17 8.55
C SER A 459 22.18 15.94 8.97
N THR A 460 21.91 15.96 10.28
CA THR A 460 20.56 15.77 10.83
C THR A 460 19.59 16.79 10.27
N THR A 461 19.97 18.07 10.21
CA THR A 461 19.11 19.14 9.69
C THR A 461 18.77 18.94 8.22
N LEU A 462 19.77 18.66 7.37
CA LEU A 462 19.55 18.43 5.94
C LEU A 462 18.66 17.20 5.70
N LEU A 463 18.91 16.11 6.43
CA LEU A 463 18.17 14.86 6.29
C LEU A 463 16.75 14.97 6.88
N PHE A 464 16.54 15.79 7.90
CA PHE A 464 15.20 16.10 8.43
C PHE A 464 14.33 16.79 7.39
N CYS A 465 14.87 17.79 6.68
CA CYS A 465 14.17 18.45 5.58
C CYS A 465 13.78 17.45 4.48
N VAL A 466 14.67 16.51 4.13
CA VAL A 466 14.40 15.45 3.15
C VAL A 466 13.32 14.47 3.66
N ALA A 467 13.37 14.08 4.93
CA ALA A 467 12.42 13.16 5.54
C ALA A 467 11.01 13.77 5.68
N LEU A 468 10.89 14.97 6.25
CA LEU A 468 9.62 15.71 6.31
C LEU A 468 9.00 15.83 4.93
N ARG A 469 9.82 16.13 3.91
CA ARG A 469 9.31 16.23 2.56
C ARG A 469 8.82 14.89 2.02
N SER A 470 9.52 13.80 2.32
CA SER A 470 9.15 12.45 1.87
C SER A 470 7.84 11.99 2.51
N LEU A 471 7.55 12.42 3.74
CA LEU A 471 6.33 12.07 4.48
C LEU A 471 5.12 12.95 4.12
N PHE A 472 5.30 14.27 3.98
CA PHE A 472 4.19 15.22 3.96
C PHE A 472 3.98 15.96 2.63
N GLY A 473 4.88 15.82 1.67
CA GLY A 473 4.84 16.77 0.56
C GLY A 473 4.04 16.30 -0.66
N HIS A 474 3.01 17.10 -0.99
CA HIS A 474 2.18 16.95 -2.19
C HIS A 474 2.70 17.67 -3.44
N ALA A 475 3.81 18.43 -3.34
CA ALA A 475 4.34 19.23 -4.45
C ALA A 475 4.92 18.37 -5.60
N SER A 476 4.92 18.91 -6.84
CA SER A 476 5.37 18.19 -8.03
C SER A 476 6.84 17.77 -7.99
N TRP A 477 7.14 16.56 -8.48
CA TRP A 477 8.48 15.95 -8.54
C TRP A 477 9.58 16.87 -9.10
N ILE A 478 9.24 17.72 -10.07
CA ILE A 478 10.18 18.65 -10.73
C ILE A 478 10.79 19.65 -9.75
N ARG A 479 9.99 20.20 -8.83
CA ARG A 479 10.47 21.16 -7.82
C ARG A 479 11.33 20.49 -6.73
N LEU A 480 11.22 19.18 -6.57
CA LEU A 480 11.84 18.41 -5.48
C LEU A 480 13.15 17.75 -5.86
N LYS A 481 13.39 17.60 -7.17
CA LYS A 481 14.60 16.98 -7.68
C LYS A 481 15.87 17.54 -7.03
N PRO A 482 16.02 18.87 -6.78
CA PRO A 482 17.20 19.39 -6.09
C PRO A 482 17.36 18.91 -4.64
N LEU A 483 16.28 18.78 -3.86
CA LEU A 483 16.34 18.31 -2.47
C LEU A 483 16.90 16.88 -2.40
N TYR A 484 16.33 15.97 -3.20
CA TYR A 484 16.78 14.58 -3.22
C TYR A 484 18.13 14.39 -3.91
N ALA A 485 18.41 15.15 -4.98
CA ALA A 485 19.64 14.98 -5.74
C ALA A 485 20.87 15.61 -5.06
N TYR A 486 20.68 16.65 -4.24
CA TYR A 486 21.80 17.39 -3.65
C TYR A 486 21.80 17.36 -2.12
N MET A 487 20.69 17.71 -1.45
CA MET A 487 20.70 17.80 0.02
C MET A 487 20.87 16.43 0.68
N SER A 488 20.27 15.37 0.14
CA SER A 488 20.45 14.02 0.69
C SER A 488 21.91 13.55 0.59
N PRO A 489 22.59 13.56 -0.57
CA PRO A 489 24.01 13.19 -0.65
C PRO A 489 24.93 14.05 0.22
N ILE A 490 24.70 15.37 0.27
CA ILE A 490 25.49 16.29 1.11
C ILE A 490 25.28 15.98 2.59
N GLY A 491 24.04 15.82 3.03
CA GLY A 491 23.70 15.43 4.39
C GLY A 491 24.34 14.10 4.77
N MET A 492 24.38 13.13 3.85
CA MET A 492 25.02 11.85 4.08
C MET A 492 26.53 11.93 4.21
N TRP A 493 27.21 12.73 3.37
CA TRP A 493 28.65 12.97 3.55
C TRP A 493 28.96 13.62 4.90
N PHE A 494 28.16 14.58 5.34
CA PHE A 494 28.31 15.15 6.69
C PHE A 494 28.11 14.11 7.78
N GLY A 495 27.17 13.17 7.63
CA GLY A 495 26.98 12.06 8.56
C GLY A 495 28.17 11.09 8.59
N VAL A 496 28.78 10.82 7.43
CA VAL A 496 30.02 10.02 7.35
C VAL A 496 31.18 10.73 8.03
N VAL A 497 31.40 12.02 7.73
CA VAL A 497 32.46 12.83 8.34
C VAL A 497 32.27 12.92 9.86
N HIS A 498 31.03 13.06 10.33
CA HIS A 498 30.69 13.06 11.75
C HIS A 498 31.26 11.83 12.46
N VAL A 499 31.03 10.64 11.91
CA VAL A 499 31.49 9.37 12.48
C VAL A 499 33.00 9.18 12.31
N MET A 500 33.57 9.55 11.16
CA MET A 500 35.01 9.43 10.91
C MET A 500 35.81 10.35 11.85
N ALA A 501 35.39 11.61 12.01
CA ALA A 501 36.02 12.56 12.93
C ALA A 501 35.92 12.06 14.38
N PHE A 502 34.77 11.48 14.76
CA PHE A 502 34.59 10.89 16.08
C PHE A 502 35.55 9.70 16.34
N GLY A 503 35.74 8.85 15.32
CA GLY A 503 36.54 7.63 15.42
C GLY A 503 38.04 7.82 15.24
N ALA A 504 38.48 8.93 14.64
CA ALA A 504 39.84 9.11 14.12
C ALA A 504 40.95 8.76 15.14
N LYS A 505 40.79 9.15 16.40
CA LYS A 505 41.78 8.88 17.46
C LYS A 505 41.96 7.38 17.74
N GLY A 506 40.92 6.57 17.56
CA GLY A 506 40.93 5.13 17.83
C GLY A 506 41.20 4.27 16.61
N TRP A 507 41.45 4.85 15.44
CA TRP A 507 41.66 4.07 14.21
C TRP A 507 43.07 3.48 14.11
N ASN A 508 44.05 4.06 14.79
CA ASN A 508 45.39 3.50 14.91
C ASN A 508 45.42 2.11 15.60
N THR A 509 44.39 1.74 16.36
CA THR A 509 44.27 0.44 17.03
C THR A 509 43.33 -0.53 16.30
N LEU A 510 42.84 -0.19 15.10
CA LEU A 510 41.82 -0.97 14.36
C LEU A 510 42.16 -2.44 14.16
N PHE A 511 43.44 -2.75 13.94
CA PHE A 511 43.94 -4.11 13.68
C PHE A 511 44.79 -4.64 14.83
N ASN A 512 44.79 -3.96 15.98
CA ASN A 512 45.50 -4.42 17.14
C ASN A 512 44.70 -5.54 17.82
N LYS A 513 45.20 -6.78 17.74
CA LYS A 513 44.59 -7.95 18.39
C LYS A 513 44.39 -7.77 19.89
N ASN A 514 45.26 -6.99 20.54
CA ASN A 514 45.17 -6.72 21.98
C ASN A 514 44.08 -5.70 22.34
N TYR A 515 43.47 -5.03 21.35
CA TYR A 515 42.40 -4.07 21.55
C TYR A 515 41.06 -4.69 21.12
N HIS A 516 40.14 -4.91 22.08
CA HIS A 516 38.86 -5.60 21.87
C HIS A 516 38.97 -6.92 21.08
N ASN A 517 39.98 -7.73 21.40
CA ASN A 517 40.24 -9.03 20.75
C ASN A 517 40.36 -8.94 19.21
N GLY A 518 40.79 -7.79 18.68
CA GLY A 518 40.93 -7.55 17.25
C GLY A 518 39.62 -7.22 16.51
N GLN A 519 38.51 -7.02 17.23
CA GLN A 519 37.26 -6.56 16.64
C GLN A 519 37.43 -5.12 16.11
N MET A 520 36.99 -4.85 14.88
CA MET A 520 37.09 -3.53 14.26
C MET A 520 36.22 -2.49 14.99
N SER A 521 36.69 -1.25 15.07
CA SER A 521 35.93 -0.15 15.68
C SER A 521 34.58 0.06 15.00
N ILE A 522 33.52 0.27 15.79
CA ILE A 522 32.19 0.59 15.27
C ILE A 522 32.27 1.79 14.35
N THR A 523 33.02 2.84 14.71
CA THR A 523 33.14 4.05 13.88
C THR A 523 33.75 3.75 12.50
N PHE A 524 34.58 2.72 12.40
CA PHE A 524 35.16 2.31 11.12
C PHE A 524 34.14 1.51 10.31
N VAL A 525 33.56 0.45 10.88
CA VAL A 525 32.59 -0.39 10.18
C VAL A 525 31.34 0.40 9.78
N SER A 526 30.87 1.30 10.64
CA SER A 526 29.69 2.12 10.38
C SER A 526 29.93 3.17 9.29
N SER A 527 31.13 3.75 9.19
CA SER A 527 31.44 4.79 8.19
C SER A 527 31.97 4.26 6.85
N MET A 528 32.63 3.10 6.83
CA MET A 528 33.22 2.56 5.59
C MET A 528 32.16 2.10 4.57
N LEU A 529 31.06 1.48 5.02
CA LEU A 529 29.96 1.13 4.11
C LEU A 529 29.40 2.37 3.38
N PRO A 530 28.90 3.42 4.07
CA PRO A 530 28.38 4.60 3.40
C PRO A 530 29.46 5.38 2.63
N ALA A 531 30.70 5.48 3.13
CA ALA A 531 31.77 6.16 2.42
C ALA A 531 32.07 5.50 1.06
N CYS A 532 32.25 4.17 1.03
CA CYS A 532 32.50 3.43 -0.21
C CYS A 532 31.31 3.52 -1.16
N VAL A 533 30.08 3.37 -0.66
CA VAL A 533 28.85 3.48 -1.48
C VAL A 533 28.71 4.86 -2.10
N LEU A 534 28.91 5.92 -1.32
CA LEU A 534 28.85 7.29 -1.81
C LEU A 534 29.99 7.55 -2.80
N LEU A 535 31.21 7.13 -2.51
CA LEU A 535 32.36 7.31 -3.40
C LEU A 535 32.11 6.67 -4.77
N VAL A 536 31.64 5.41 -4.80
CA VAL A 536 31.29 4.71 -6.04
C VAL A 536 30.15 5.42 -6.78
N HIS A 537 29.14 5.88 -6.05
CA HIS A 537 28.04 6.64 -6.63
C HIS A 537 28.52 7.91 -7.32
N HIS A 538 29.40 8.68 -6.67
CA HIS A 538 29.98 9.91 -7.21
C HIS A 538 30.92 9.60 -8.37
N LEU A 539 31.78 8.58 -8.26
CA LEU A 539 32.69 8.17 -9.33
C LEU A 539 31.90 7.86 -10.60
N MET A 540 30.91 6.98 -10.53
CA MET A 540 30.07 6.63 -11.69
C MET A 540 29.24 7.82 -12.21
N GLY A 541 28.86 8.75 -11.32
CA GLY A 541 28.14 9.98 -11.67
C GLY A 541 29.01 10.96 -12.46
N THR A 542 30.20 11.27 -11.94
CA THR A 542 31.17 12.21 -12.52
C THR A 542 31.65 11.74 -13.89
N PHE A 543 31.95 10.45 -14.04
CA PHE A 543 32.38 9.90 -15.33
C PHE A 543 31.21 9.64 -16.29
N GLY A 544 29.96 9.81 -15.85
CA GLY A 544 28.77 9.55 -16.66
C GLY A 544 28.56 8.07 -16.98
N THR A 545 29.29 7.17 -16.34
CA THR A 545 29.27 5.72 -16.58
C THR A 545 27.86 5.15 -16.40
N LYS A 546 27.12 5.60 -15.37
CA LYS A 546 25.71 5.21 -15.15
C LYS A 546 24.76 5.63 -16.29
N LYS A 547 24.99 6.79 -16.92
CA LYS A 547 24.13 7.27 -18.02
C LYS A 547 24.27 6.40 -19.27
N ARG A 548 25.44 5.80 -19.48
CA ARG A 548 25.75 4.97 -20.66
C ARG A 548 25.18 3.56 -20.58
N ILE A 549 24.84 3.08 -19.38
CA ILE A 549 24.24 1.75 -19.16
C ILE A 549 22.74 1.77 -18.87
N SER A 550 22.17 2.93 -18.56
CA SER A 550 20.75 3.03 -18.23
C SER A 550 19.90 2.71 -19.46
N SER A 551 19.44 1.45 -19.57
CA SER A 551 18.15 1.21 -20.20
C SER A 551 17.11 1.99 -19.39
N LYS A 552 16.14 2.61 -20.07
CA LYS A 552 15.07 3.39 -19.43
C LYS A 552 14.00 2.46 -18.84
N THR A 553 14.38 1.35 -18.22
CA THR A 553 13.42 0.46 -17.57
C THR A 553 13.11 1.00 -16.18
N LEU A 554 11.84 1.32 -15.95
CA LEU A 554 11.33 1.67 -14.64
C LEU A 554 11.16 0.39 -13.83
N TRP A 555 12.09 0.14 -12.91
CA TRP A 555 11.95 -0.94 -11.95
C TRP A 555 10.84 -0.61 -10.95
N LYS A 556 9.99 -1.60 -10.67
CA LYS A 556 8.94 -1.53 -9.65
C LYS A 556 9.27 -2.49 -8.53
N HIS A 557 8.84 -2.19 -7.31
CA HIS A 557 9.01 -3.09 -6.17
C HIS A 557 8.19 -4.37 -6.35
N SER A 558 8.62 -5.50 -5.80
CA SER A 558 7.96 -6.80 -5.97
C SER A 558 6.51 -6.79 -5.48
N MET A 559 6.22 -6.09 -4.38
CA MET A 559 4.84 -5.91 -3.89
C MET A 559 3.93 -5.19 -4.87
N ILE A 560 4.47 -4.20 -5.59
CA ILE A 560 3.71 -3.47 -6.61
C ILE A 560 3.43 -4.39 -7.80
N TYR A 561 4.40 -5.23 -8.17
CA TYR A 561 4.17 -6.20 -9.23
C TYR A 561 3.08 -7.22 -8.85
N ILE A 562 3.15 -7.80 -7.64
CA ILE A 562 2.12 -8.72 -7.14
C ILE A 562 0.75 -8.04 -7.15
N ALA A 563 0.66 -6.79 -6.69
CA ALA A 563 -0.57 -6.01 -6.75
C ALA A 563 -1.10 -5.84 -8.18
N ASN A 564 -0.23 -5.56 -9.16
CA ASN A 564 -0.63 -5.48 -10.56
C ASN A 564 -1.11 -6.84 -11.10
N GLN A 565 -0.49 -7.94 -10.68
CA GLN A 565 -0.90 -9.28 -11.08
C GLN A 565 -2.25 -9.65 -10.46
N ASP A 566 -2.45 -9.38 -9.16
CA ASP A 566 -3.71 -9.58 -8.46
C ASP A 566 -4.84 -8.78 -9.13
N PHE A 567 -4.56 -7.55 -9.53
CA PHE A 567 -5.50 -6.73 -10.28
C PHE A 567 -5.81 -7.33 -11.67
N LYS A 568 -4.79 -7.79 -12.41
CA LYS A 568 -5.00 -8.49 -13.70
C LYS A 568 -5.87 -9.74 -13.52
N ASP A 569 -5.68 -10.48 -12.43
CA ASP A 569 -6.45 -11.69 -12.12
C ASP A 569 -7.92 -11.35 -11.78
N ILE A 570 -8.18 -10.22 -11.12
CA ILE A 570 -9.55 -9.73 -10.91
C ILE A 570 -10.19 -9.36 -12.25
N CYS A 571 -9.47 -8.61 -13.09
CA CYS A 571 -9.95 -8.21 -14.41
C CYS A 571 -10.21 -9.42 -15.33
N SER A 572 -9.34 -10.43 -15.30
CA SER A 572 -9.52 -11.64 -16.10
C SER A 572 -10.71 -12.46 -15.62
N LYS A 573 -10.91 -12.62 -14.30
CA LYS A 573 -12.11 -13.25 -13.74
C LYS A 573 -13.38 -12.49 -14.11
N SER A 574 -13.37 -11.16 -14.08
CA SER A 574 -14.54 -10.36 -14.50
C SER A 574 -14.79 -10.46 -16.02
N ALA A 575 -13.73 -10.52 -16.83
CA ALA A 575 -13.84 -10.65 -18.29
C ALA A 575 -14.29 -12.04 -18.71
N ILE A 576 -13.79 -13.12 -18.08
CA ILE A 576 -14.23 -14.50 -18.32
C ILE A 576 -15.71 -14.63 -17.97
N LYS A 577 -16.16 -14.06 -16.83
CA LYS A 577 -17.58 -14.00 -16.50
C LYS A 577 -18.40 -13.25 -17.56
N LYS A 578 -17.82 -12.27 -18.26
CA LYS A 578 -18.48 -11.57 -19.37
C LYS A 578 -18.54 -12.43 -20.64
N ILE A 579 -17.45 -13.13 -20.98
CA ILE A 579 -17.34 -13.96 -22.19
C ILE A 579 -18.13 -15.26 -22.07
N GLU A 580 -18.10 -15.97 -20.94
CA GLU A 580 -18.91 -17.19 -20.73
C GLU A 580 -20.41 -16.90 -20.89
N VAL A 581 -20.80 -15.69 -20.50
CA VAL A 581 -22.16 -15.19 -20.66
C VAL A 581 -22.44 -14.87 -22.13
N GLU A 582 -21.54 -14.19 -22.84
CA GLU A 582 -21.70 -13.90 -24.29
C GLU A 582 -21.60 -15.15 -25.21
N THR A 583 -20.97 -16.25 -24.76
CA THR A 583 -20.68 -17.45 -25.58
C THR A 583 -21.55 -18.67 -25.28
N GLN A 584 -22.61 -18.55 -24.46
CA GLN A 584 -23.67 -19.58 -24.34
C GLN A 584 -24.59 -19.64 -25.58
N VAL A 585 -23.99 -19.70 -26.77
CA VAL A 585 -24.58 -20.37 -27.94
C VAL A 585 -24.20 -21.85 -27.80
N PRO A 586 -25.12 -22.82 -28.05
CA PRO A 586 -24.84 -24.24 -27.85
C PRO A 586 -23.53 -24.65 -28.52
N LEU A 587 -22.61 -25.25 -27.74
CA LEU A 587 -21.32 -25.79 -28.19
C LEU A 587 -21.44 -26.88 -29.27
N ASP A 588 -22.66 -27.30 -29.61
CA ASP A 588 -22.97 -28.25 -30.67
C ASP A 588 -22.78 -27.69 -32.10
N LEU A 589 -22.49 -26.39 -32.26
CA LEU A 589 -22.24 -25.76 -33.57
C LEU A 589 -20.78 -25.41 -33.87
N LEU A 590 -19.85 -25.58 -32.92
CA LEU A 590 -18.42 -25.29 -33.14
C LEU A 590 -17.57 -26.50 -33.54
N SER A 591 -18.16 -27.69 -33.71
CA SER A 591 -17.44 -28.89 -34.18
C SER A 591 -17.22 -28.95 -35.70
N LEU A 592 -17.53 -27.90 -36.47
CA LEU A 592 -17.44 -27.90 -37.94
C LEU A 592 -16.46 -26.90 -38.56
N SER A 593 -15.66 -26.16 -37.78
CA SER A 593 -14.75 -25.13 -38.31
C SER A 593 -13.26 -25.36 -38.00
N SER A 594 -12.78 -26.60 -38.02
CA SER A 594 -11.34 -26.89 -38.10
C SER A 594 -10.96 -27.32 -39.52
N ARG A 595 -10.94 -26.37 -40.47
CA ARG A 595 -10.21 -26.51 -41.73
C ARG A 595 -9.16 -25.41 -41.84
N SER A 596 -7.93 -25.81 -41.49
CA SER A 596 -6.67 -25.51 -42.18
C SER A 596 -6.61 -24.19 -42.96
N PHE A 597 -5.82 -23.23 -42.46
CA PHE A 597 -5.01 -22.39 -43.33
C PHE A 597 -3.56 -22.36 -42.82
N LYS A 598 -2.69 -23.04 -43.58
CA LYS A 598 -1.24 -22.84 -43.63
C LYS A 598 -0.95 -21.84 -44.75
N GLY A 599 -0.07 -20.86 -44.47
CA GLY A 599 0.75 -20.15 -45.45
C GLY A 599 0.18 -18.83 -45.99
N VAL A 600 0.82 -17.71 -45.61
CA VAL A 600 1.76 -16.94 -46.46
C VAL A 600 2.83 -16.37 -45.54
#